data_AF-A0A6N7YG71-F1
#
_entry.id   AF-A0A6N7YG71-F1
#
_cell.length_a   1.000
_cell.length_b   1.000
_cell.length_c   1.000
_cell.angle_alpha   90.00
_cell.angle_beta   90.00
_cell.angle_gamma   90.00
#
_symmetry.space_group_name_H-M   'P 1'
#
loop_
_entity.id
_entity.type
_entity.pdbx_description
1 polymer ?
#
loop_
_entity_poly.entity_id
_entity_poly.type
_entity_poly.pdbx_seq_one_letter_code
_entity_poly.pdbx_strand_id
1 'polypeptide(L)'
;MVIENNPKELAAMKKFHEGNRAEGLKLQEEFASEFREEYKDKDHCPCKKACRYHGNCKECVAIHRAHQEHVPNCMRPMLNRKIKILSELTEHTLANEIEPPKEHLRKEFL
;
A
#
# COMPACT_ATOMS: atom_id res chain seq x y z
N MET A 1 3.10 8.06 11.99
CA MET A 1 4.35 7.80 11.23
C MET A 1 4.04 7.82 9.74
N VAL A 2 5.04 7.91 8.85
CA VAL A 2 4.82 7.75 7.40
C VAL A 2 5.06 6.28 7.04
N ILE A 3 4.10 5.64 6.37
CA ILE A 3 4.20 4.23 5.94
C ILE A 3 4.89 4.16 4.57
N GLU A 4 4.39 4.93 3.59
CA GLU A 4 4.91 4.93 2.24
C GLU A 4 6.30 5.56 2.18
N ASN A 5 7.25 4.85 1.55
CA ASN A 5 8.65 5.29 1.45
C ASN A 5 9.30 5.58 2.80
N ASN A 6 8.94 4.81 3.84
CA ASN A 6 9.53 4.97 5.16
C ASN A 6 11.07 4.83 5.08
N PRO A 7 11.85 5.80 5.59
CA PRO A 7 13.31 5.77 5.51
C PRO A 7 13.95 4.51 6.14
N LYS A 8 13.32 3.97 7.19
CA LYS A 8 13.82 2.78 7.90
C LYS A 8 13.69 1.51 7.07
N GLU A 9 12.53 1.31 6.44
CA GLU A 9 12.33 0.18 5.52
C GLU A 9 13.23 0.30 4.27
N LEU A 10 13.45 1.51 3.76
CA LEU A 10 14.40 1.74 2.66
C LEU A 10 15.84 1.39 3.07
N ALA A 11 16.25 1.77 4.29
CA ALA A 11 17.54 1.38 4.85
C ALA A 11 17.64 -0.14 5.08
N ALA A 12 16.57 -0.78 5.55
CA ALA A 12 16.50 -2.24 5.72
C ALA A 12 16.73 -2.96 4.38
N MET A 13 16.05 -2.52 3.32
CA MET A 13 16.25 -3.07 1.97
C MET A 13 17.66 -2.88 1.44
N LYS A 14 18.29 -1.73 1.72
CA LYS A 14 19.71 -1.52 1.39
C LYS A 14 20.61 -2.54 2.09
N LYS A 15 20.37 -2.82 3.38
CA LYS A 15 21.13 -3.83 4.14
C LYS A 15 20.93 -5.25 3.60
N PHE A 16 19.71 -5.60 3.18
CA PHE A 16 19.47 -6.89 2.53
C PHE A 16 20.23 -7.03 1.21
N HIS A 17 20.27 -5.99 0.37
CA HIS A 17 21.05 -6.00 -0.87
C HIS A 17 22.57 -6.07 -0.63
N GLU A 18 23.06 -5.52 0.48
CA GLU A 18 24.46 -5.63 0.94
C GLU A 18 24.78 -7.01 1.54
N GLY A 19 23.80 -7.92 1.68
CA GLY A 19 23.96 -9.23 2.32
C GLY A 19 23.93 -9.20 3.86
N ASN A 20 23.79 -8.03 4.47
CA ASN A 20 23.68 -7.87 5.93
C ASN A 20 22.25 -8.11 6.39
N ARG A 21 21.85 -9.39 6.45
CA ARG A 21 20.51 -9.80 6.88
C ARG A 21 20.18 -9.41 8.32
N ALA A 22 21.14 -9.46 9.23
CA ALA A 22 20.90 -9.18 10.65
C ALA A 22 20.48 -7.72 10.87
N GLU A 23 21.20 -6.77 10.28
CA GLU A 23 20.84 -5.35 10.38
C GLU A 23 19.55 -5.04 9.62
N GLY A 24 19.32 -5.68 8.46
CA GLY A 24 18.07 -5.54 7.72
C GLY A 24 16.84 -5.97 8.54
N LEU A 25 16.91 -7.13 9.20
CA LEU A 25 15.84 -7.62 10.07
C LEU A 25 15.61 -6.72 11.29
N LYS A 26 16.69 -6.19 11.89
CA LYS A 26 16.59 -5.27 13.02
C LYS A 26 15.82 -4.00 12.63
N LEU A 27 16.19 -3.35 11.52
CA LEU A 27 15.50 -2.16 11.03
C LEU A 27 14.03 -2.43 10.68
N GLN A 28 13.76 -3.61 10.11
CA GLN A 28 12.40 -4.02 9.77
C GLN A 28 11.53 -4.24 11.02
N GLU A 29 12.07 -4.89 12.07
CA GLU A 29 11.34 -5.08 13.32
C GLU A 29 11.13 -3.76 14.06
N GLU A 30 12.10 -2.85 14.04
CA GLU A 30 11.95 -1.49 14.58
C GLU A 30 10.80 -0.73 13.90
N PHE A 31 10.71 -0.80 12.56
CA PHE A 31 9.58 -0.21 11.82
C PHE A 31 8.26 -0.87 12.20
N ALA A 32 8.21 -2.21 12.21
CA ALA A 32 7.00 -2.95 12.52
C ALA A 32 6.52 -2.69 13.96
N SER A 33 7.43 -2.52 14.90
CA SER A 33 7.13 -2.19 16.29
C SER A 33 6.54 -0.78 16.42
N GLU A 34 7.19 0.23 15.81
CA GLU A 34 6.66 1.59 15.76
C GLU A 34 5.28 1.65 15.11
N PHE A 35 5.08 0.88 14.04
CA PHE A 35 3.79 0.79 13.35
C PHE A 35 2.70 0.21 14.26
N ARG A 36 3.00 -0.87 14.99
CA ARG A 36 2.04 -1.48 15.92
C ARG A 36 1.66 -0.54 17.06
N GLU A 37 2.63 0.16 17.63
CA GLU A 37 2.37 1.12 18.72
C GLU A 37 1.61 2.35 18.23
N GLU A 38 2.05 2.94 17.12
CA GLU A 38 1.41 4.10 16.52
C GLU A 38 -0.04 3.76 16.15
N TYR A 39 -0.29 2.68 15.40
CA TYR A 39 -1.61 2.37 14.87
C TYR A 39 -2.42 1.36 15.70
N LYS A 40 -2.10 1.22 16.98
CA LYS A 40 -2.83 0.32 17.88
C LYS A 40 -4.32 0.62 17.95
N ASP A 41 -4.66 1.90 18.07
CA ASP A 41 -6.03 2.38 18.29
C ASP A 41 -6.51 3.37 17.21
N LYS A 42 -5.81 3.45 16.07
CA LYS A 42 -6.16 4.35 14.96
C LYS A 42 -6.06 3.70 13.59
N ASP A 43 -6.95 4.11 12.69
CA ASP A 43 -6.94 3.68 11.29
C ASP A 43 -5.75 4.30 10.54
N HIS A 44 -5.06 3.48 9.75
CA HIS A 44 -4.00 3.90 8.84
C HIS A 44 -4.38 3.68 7.36
N CYS A 45 -5.58 3.16 7.10
CA CYS A 45 -6.00 2.80 5.76
C CYS A 45 -6.38 4.06 4.96
N PRO A 46 -5.85 4.26 3.74
CA PRO A 46 -6.25 5.36 2.86
C PRO A 46 -7.60 5.10 2.16
N CYS A 47 -8.32 4.03 2.53
CA CYS A 47 -9.54 3.63 1.86
C CYS A 47 -10.70 4.60 2.17
N LYS A 48 -11.38 5.07 1.13
CA LYS A 48 -12.54 5.96 1.24
C LYS A 48 -13.88 5.20 1.34
N LYS A 49 -13.86 3.87 1.23
CA LYS A 49 -15.05 2.99 1.33
C LYS A 49 -15.44 2.77 2.80
N ALA A 50 -16.73 2.59 3.08
CA ALA A 50 -17.20 2.17 4.40
C ALA A 50 -16.93 0.67 4.57
N CYS A 51 -15.83 0.33 5.23
CA CYS A 51 -15.44 -1.05 5.44
C CYS A 51 -15.05 -1.28 6.90
N ARG A 52 -15.62 -2.32 7.52
CA ARG A 52 -15.36 -2.68 8.92
C ARG A 52 -13.95 -3.24 9.17
N TYR A 53 -13.22 -3.58 8.10
CA TYR A 53 -11.89 -4.20 8.14
C TYR A 53 -10.74 -3.19 8.05
N HIS A 54 -11.05 -1.89 8.17
CA HIS A 54 -10.05 -0.85 8.25
C HIS A 54 -9.08 -1.09 9.41
N GLY A 55 -7.81 -0.74 9.22
CA GLY A 55 -6.74 -1.07 10.16
C GLY A 55 -6.36 -2.57 10.24
N ASN A 56 -7.19 -3.51 9.76
CA ASN A 56 -6.89 -4.95 9.78
C ASN A 56 -6.34 -5.43 8.43
N CYS A 57 -5.03 -5.26 8.23
CA CYS A 57 -4.35 -5.63 6.99
C CYS A 57 -4.54 -7.10 6.59
N LYS A 58 -4.54 -8.03 7.56
CA LYS A 58 -4.63 -9.47 7.30
C LYS A 58 -5.97 -9.84 6.66
N GLU A 59 -7.06 -9.38 7.25
CA GLU A 59 -8.40 -9.66 6.75
C GLU A 59 -8.71 -8.89 5.47
N CYS A 60 -8.29 -7.61 5.40
CA CYS A 60 -8.43 -6.80 4.20
C CYS A 60 -7.79 -7.48 2.98
N VAL A 61 -6.52 -7.92 3.10
CA VAL A 61 -5.83 -8.63 2.00
C VAL A 61 -6.50 -9.97 1.69
N ALA A 62 -6.93 -10.74 2.69
CA ALA A 62 -7.60 -12.02 2.46
C ALA A 62 -8.91 -11.85 1.67
N ILE A 63 -9.71 -10.84 2.00
CA ILE A 63 -10.97 -10.54 1.31
C ILE A 63 -10.71 -10.14 -0.14
N HIS A 64 -9.78 -9.20 -0.38
CA HIS A 64 -9.43 -8.79 -1.75
C HIS A 64 -8.85 -9.92 -2.60
N ARG A 65 -8.09 -10.82 -1.98
CA ARG A 65 -7.63 -12.07 -2.63
C ARG A 65 -8.76 -13.07 -2.86
N ALA A 66 -9.82 -13.07 -2.08
CA ALA A 66 -10.94 -13.99 -2.29
C ALA A 66 -11.79 -13.57 -3.49
N HIS A 67 -12.14 -12.28 -3.60
CA HIS A 67 -13.02 -11.81 -4.66
C HIS A 67 -12.30 -11.41 -5.96
N GLN A 68 -10.97 -11.16 -5.95
CA GLN A 68 -10.12 -10.89 -7.13
C GLN A 68 -10.55 -9.69 -8.01
N GLU A 69 -11.57 -8.94 -7.62
CA GLU A 69 -12.06 -7.78 -8.39
C GLU A 69 -11.03 -6.66 -8.45
N HIS A 70 -10.37 -6.36 -7.32
CA HIS A 70 -9.36 -5.31 -7.24
C HIS A 70 -8.42 -5.46 -6.04
N VAL A 71 -7.31 -4.75 -6.08
CA VAL A 71 -6.34 -4.66 -4.98
C VAL A 71 -6.79 -3.67 -3.89
N PRO A 72 -6.32 -3.84 -2.63
CA PRO A 72 -6.53 -2.86 -1.57
C PRO A 72 -6.03 -1.45 -1.94
N ASN A 73 -6.72 -0.40 -1.48
CA ASN A 73 -6.35 0.99 -1.77
C ASN A 73 -4.93 1.34 -1.34
N CYS A 74 -4.43 0.79 -0.23
CA CYS A 74 -3.06 1.01 0.24
C CYS A 74 -1.98 0.45 -0.71
N MET A 75 -2.30 -0.51 -1.57
CA MET A 75 -1.36 -1.07 -2.55
C MET A 75 -1.36 -0.31 -3.89
N ARG A 76 -2.45 0.41 -4.20
CA ARG A 76 -2.61 1.14 -5.47
C ARG A 76 -1.46 2.12 -5.76
N PRO A 77 -0.97 2.95 -4.81
CA PRO A 77 0.14 3.87 -5.10
C PRO A 77 1.42 3.18 -5.57
N MET A 78 1.75 2.02 -4.99
CA MET A 78 2.93 1.24 -5.39
C MET A 78 2.78 0.68 -6.80
N LEU A 79 1.62 0.10 -7.10
CA LEU A 79 1.33 -0.46 -8.42
C LEU A 79 1.26 0.64 -9.48
N ASN A 80 0.59 1.75 -9.20
CA ASN A 80 0.48 2.87 -10.12
C ASN A 80 1.86 3.45 -10.48
N ARG A 81 2.82 3.49 -9.53
CA ARG A 81 4.21 3.89 -9.86
C ARG A 81 4.86 2.95 -10.87
N LYS A 82 4.61 1.64 -10.79
CA LYS A 82 5.15 0.65 -11.74
C LYS A 82 4.42 0.69 -13.08
N ILE A 83 3.10 0.79 -13.06
CA ILE A 83 2.26 0.92 -14.25
C ILE A 83 2.59 2.21 -15.01
N LYS A 84 2.84 3.31 -14.29
CA LYS A 84 3.22 4.59 -14.91
C LYS A 84 4.46 4.44 -15.78
N ILE A 85 5.51 3.79 -15.28
CA ILE A 85 6.73 3.51 -16.05
C ILE A 85 6.39 2.69 -17.31
N LEU A 86 5.54 1.67 -17.19
CA LEU A 86 5.14 0.88 -18.36
C LEU A 86 4.37 1.71 -19.39
N SER A 87 3.47 2.59 -18.94
CA SER A 87 2.67 3.44 -19.82
C SER A 87 3.50 4.49 -20.60
N GLU A 88 4.74 4.77 -20.18
CA GLU A 88 5.65 5.65 -20.94
C GLU A 88 5.97 5.10 -22.33
N LEU A 89 5.87 3.78 -22.55
CA LEU A 89 6.07 3.14 -23.86
C LEU A 89 5.12 3.65 -24.96
N THR A 90 3.96 4.17 -24.56
CA THR A 90 2.97 4.74 -25.49
C THR A 90 2.69 6.20 -25.17
N GLU A 91 3.62 6.92 -24.53
CA GLU A 91 3.40 8.32 -24.11
C GLU A 91 2.10 8.48 -23.29
N HIS A 92 1.75 7.45 -22.51
CA HIS A 92 0.53 7.35 -21.72
C HIS A 92 -0.79 7.31 -22.50
N THR A 93 -0.80 7.15 -23.83
CA THR A 93 -2.04 7.13 -24.64
C THR A 93 -3.08 6.12 -24.17
N LEU A 94 -2.64 4.97 -23.63
CA LEU A 94 -3.54 3.95 -23.06
C LEU A 94 -4.47 4.50 -21.97
N ALA A 95 -4.05 5.54 -21.21
CA ALA A 95 -4.90 6.14 -20.19
C ALA A 95 -6.16 6.80 -20.78
N ASN A 96 -6.13 7.21 -22.05
CA ASN A 96 -7.28 7.79 -22.74
C ASN A 96 -8.33 6.73 -23.14
N GLU A 97 -7.96 5.45 -23.10
CA GLU A 97 -8.81 4.32 -23.51
C GLU A 97 -9.46 3.61 -22.32
N ILE A 98 -9.07 3.97 -21.08
CA ILE A 98 -9.52 3.29 -19.86
C ILE A 98 -10.52 4.17 -19.12
N GLU A 99 -11.74 3.66 -18.95
CA GLU A 99 -12.74 4.27 -18.09
C GLU A 99 -12.66 3.69 -16.67
N PRO A 100 -12.54 4.52 -15.61
CA PRO A 100 -12.59 4.02 -14.24
C PRO A 100 -14.00 3.50 -13.92
N PRO A 101 -14.13 2.38 -13.18
CA PRO A 101 -15.43 1.87 -12.78
C PRO A 101 -16.12 2.83 -11.80
N LYS A 102 -17.46 2.76 -11.76
CA LYS A 102 -18.26 3.55 -10.82
C LYS A 102 -17.90 3.20 -9.37
N GLU A 103 -17.42 4.19 -8.62
CA GLU A 103 -17.01 4.02 -7.23
C GLU A 103 -18.15 4.32 -6.25
N HIS A 104 -18.43 3.40 -5.31
CA HIS A 104 -19.33 3.65 -4.17
C HIS A 104 -18.53 4.17 -2.97
N LEU A 105 -18.56 5.46 -2.65
CA LEU A 105 -17.76 6.06 -1.57
C LEU A 105 -18.58 6.32 -0.31
N ARG A 106 -17.91 6.53 0.84
CA ARG A 106 -18.58 7.08 2.03
C ARG A 106 -19.04 8.51 1.77
N LYS A 107 -20.08 8.94 2.50
CA LYS A 107 -20.74 10.24 2.29
C LYS A 107 -19.79 11.43 2.38
N GLU A 108 -18.82 11.37 3.28
CA GLU A 108 -17.81 12.42 3.46
C GLU A 108 -16.81 12.55 2.29
N PHE A 109 -16.81 11.58 1.36
CA PHE A 109 -15.97 11.57 0.16
C PHE A 109 -16.76 11.60 -1.15
N LEU A 110 -18.08 11.80 -1.08
CA LEU A 110 -18.96 12.01 -2.24
C LEU A 110 -18.95 13.46 -2.70
#